data_AF-A0A2I1HXJ3-F1
#
_entry.id   AF-A0A2I1HXJ3-F1
#
_cell.length_a   1.000
_cell.length_b   1.000
_cell.length_c   1.000
_cell.angle_alpha   90.00
_cell.angle_beta   90.00
_cell.angle_gamma   90.00
#
_symmetry.space_group_name_H-M   'P 1'
#
loop_
_entity.id
_entity.type
_entity.pdbx_description
1 polymer ?
#
loop_
_entity_poly.entity_id
_entity_poly.type
_entity_poly.pdbx_seq_one_letter_code
_entity_poly.pdbx_strand_id
1 'polypeptide(L)'
;MHHLDLGLFHYQIDYTKKLLGAQCGKTLVDEVDHRLAAIPRFSGLKIFTNGIQSIARLTANEYRNLMKVMVFVVDNLFVNNEDDENFVKNEDLAKLYEAWNEMYAISRYENFKESDLVKFR
;
A
#
# COMPACT_ATOMS: atom_id res chain seq x y z
N MET A 1 -7.09 -17.12 11.84
CA MET A 1 -7.12 -16.85 10.38
C MET A 1 -6.25 -15.63 10.16
N HIS A 2 -5.09 -15.75 9.53
CA HIS A 2 -4.24 -14.57 9.37
C HIS A 2 -4.85 -13.69 8.29
N HIS A 3 -4.96 -12.40 8.56
CA HIS A 3 -5.28 -11.31 7.63
C HIS A 3 -4.52 -11.39 6.28
N LEU A 4 -3.37 -12.09 6.22
CA LEU A 4 -2.66 -12.45 4.98
C LEU A 4 -3.37 -13.48 4.10
N ASP A 5 -4.23 -14.32 4.68
CA ASP A 5 -4.99 -15.35 3.98
C ASP A 5 -6.26 -14.80 3.30
N LEU A 6 -6.63 -13.53 3.55
CA LEU A 6 -7.89 -12.92 3.09
C LEU A 6 -7.79 -12.18 1.74
N GLY A 7 -6.61 -12.10 1.12
CA GLY A 7 -6.44 -11.40 -0.16
C GLY A 7 -6.62 -9.86 -0.11
N LEU A 8 -6.83 -9.29 1.08
CA LEU A 8 -7.03 -7.85 1.28
C LEU A 8 -5.84 -7.00 0.83
N PHE A 9 -4.60 -7.47 1.04
CA PHE A 9 -3.41 -6.75 0.55
C PHE A 9 -3.31 -6.78 -0.96
N HIS A 10 -3.68 -7.89 -1.58
CA HIS A 10 -3.75 -7.97 -3.02
C HIS A 10 -4.77 -6.95 -3.55
N TYR A 11 -5.95 -6.87 -2.90
CA TYR A 11 -6.96 -5.88 -3.24
C TYR A 11 -6.46 -4.44 -3.07
N GLN A 12 -5.79 -4.12 -1.95
CA GLN A 12 -5.28 -2.77 -1.70
C GLN A 12 -4.29 -2.34 -2.79
N ILE A 13 -3.34 -3.19 -3.14
CA ILE A 13 -2.36 -2.86 -4.17
C ILE A 13 -2.99 -2.81 -5.56
N ASP A 14 -3.90 -3.73 -5.90
CA ASP A 14 -4.63 -3.69 -7.16
C ASP A 14 -5.49 -2.43 -7.28
N TYR A 15 -6.12 -2.02 -6.18
CA TYR A 15 -6.85 -0.76 -6.09
C TYR A 15 -5.91 0.42 -6.35
N THR A 16 -4.74 0.48 -5.70
CA THR A 16 -3.75 1.55 -5.95
C THR A 16 -3.28 1.56 -7.41
N LYS A 17 -2.98 0.41 -8.02
CA LYS A 17 -2.59 0.36 -9.44
C LYS A 17 -3.68 0.89 -10.36
N LYS A 18 -4.94 0.53 -10.10
CA LYS A 18 -6.10 1.01 -10.88
C LYS A 18 -6.30 2.51 -10.67
N LEU A 19 -6.21 2.99 -9.43
CA LEU A 19 -6.31 4.41 -9.07
C LEU A 19 -5.25 5.24 -9.80
N LEU A 20 -3.98 4.86 -9.68
CA LEU A 20 -2.87 5.57 -10.33
C LEU A 20 -2.99 5.55 -11.86
N GLY A 21 -3.36 4.39 -12.42
CA GLY A 21 -3.60 4.24 -13.85
C GLY A 21 -4.75 5.11 -14.37
N ALA A 22 -5.81 5.28 -13.57
CA ALA A 22 -6.96 6.10 -13.93
C ALA A 22 -6.67 7.61 -13.81
N GLN A 23 -6.01 8.05 -12.72
CA GLN A 23 -5.81 9.47 -12.44
C GLN A 23 -4.62 10.07 -13.18
N CYS A 24 -3.52 9.32 -13.31
CA CYS A 24 -2.23 9.88 -13.71
C CYS A 24 -1.53 9.08 -14.82
N GLY A 25 -2.15 8.00 -15.29
CA GLY A 25 -1.60 7.13 -16.32
C GLY A 25 -0.51 6.17 -15.83
N LYS A 26 0.11 5.46 -16.78
CA LYS A 26 1.03 4.35 -16.50
C LYS A 26 2.34 4.79 -15.83
N THR A 27 2.73 6.04 -15.99
CA THR A 27 4.00 6.62 -15.51
C THR A 27 4.16 6.56 -13.99
N LEU A 28 3.06 6.66 -13.23
CA LEU A 28 3.14 6.56 -11.77
C LEU A 28 3.34 5.14 -11.25
N VAL A 29 2.94 4.12 -12.01
CA VAL A 29 3.24 2.73 -11.63
C VAL A 29 4.74 2.48 -11.72
N ASP A 30 5.39 3.04 -12.74
CA ASP A 30 6.84 2.95 -12.91
C ASP A 30 7.58 3.75 -11.82
N GLU A 31 7.04 4.91 -11.39
CA GLU A 31 7.59 5.69 -10.27
C GLU A 31 7.49 4.94 -8.93
N VAL A 32 6.37 4.24 -8.67
CA VAL A 32 6.24 3.36 -7.50
C VAL A 32 7.33 2.28 -7.50
N ASP A 33 7.57 1.66 -8.66
CA ASP A 33 8.63 0.65 -8.82
C ASP A 33 10.02 1.26 -8.63
N HIS A 34 10.26 2.47 -9.14
CA HIS A 34 11.50 3.21 -8.95
C HIS A 34 11.77 3.49 -7.47
N ARG A 35 10.77 4.01 -6.74
CA ARG A 35 10.87 4.29 -5.30
C ARG A 35 11.11 3.03 -4.49
N LEU A 36 10.41 1.94 -4.79
CA LEU A 36 10.65 0.64 -4.15
C LEU A 36 12.09 0.15 -4.36
N ALA A 37 12.63 0.32 -5.56
CA ALA A 37 14.01 -0.05 -5.88
C ALA A 37 15.05 0.85 -5.19
N ALA A 38 14.70 2.12 -4.92
CA ALA A 38 15.55 3.09 -4.24
C ALA A 38 15.64 2.89 -2.72
N ILE A 39 14.76 2.07 -2.12
CA ILE A 39 14.80 1.78 -0.69
C ILE A 39 16.14 1.10 -0.33
N PRO A 40 16.91 1.65 0.63
CA PRO A 40 18.16 1.04 1.06
C PRO A 40 17.98 -0.40 1.52
N ARG A 41 18.92 -1.27 1.13
CA ARG A 41 18.88 -2.69 1.48
C ARG A 41 19.13 -2.84 2.98
N PHE A 42 18.13 -3.33 3.71
CA PHE A 42 18.24 -3.66 5.12
C PHE A 42 18.03 -5.16 5.32
N SER A 43 18.80 -5.80 6.23
CA SER A 43 18.77 -7.25 6.45
C SER A 43 17.39 -7.79 6.88
N GLY A 44 16.55 -6.95 7.48
CA GLY A 44 15.17 -7.25 7.85
C GLY A 44 14.11 -6.91 6.79
N LEU A 45 14.48 -6.29 5.67
CA LEU A 45 13.56 -5.88 4.62
C LEU A 45 13.93 -6.58 3.30
N LYS A 46 13.12 -7.58 2.92
CA LYS A 46 13.35 -8.33 1.68
C LYS A 46 12.97 -7.46 0.47
N ILE A 47 13.88 -7.34 -0.49
CA ILE A 47 13.79 -6.43 -1.65
C ILE A 47 12.81 -6.99 -2.69
N PHE A 48 11.99 -6.10 -3.27
CA PHE A 48 11.11 -6.39 -4.39
C PHE A 48 11.89 -6.28 -5.70
N THR A 49 12.49 -7.38 -6.16
CA THR A 49 13.32 -7.35 -7.38
C THR A 49 12.52 -7.08 -8.66
N ASN A 50 11.18 -7.24 -8.61
CA ASN A 50 10.32 -7.20 -9.80
C ASN A 50 9.15 -6.18 -9.68
N GLY A 51 9.24 -5.23 -8.74
CA GLY A 51 8.25 -4.18 -8.55
C GLY A 51 6.83 -4.65 -8.16
N ILE A 52 5.90 -3.71 -8.10
CA ILE A 52 4.47 -3.87 -7.87
C ILE A 52 3.75 -4.56 -9.04
N GLN A 53 4.37 -4.58 -10.21
CA GLN A 53 3.88 -5.28 -11.40
C GLN A 53 3.86 -6.80 -11.20
N SER A 54 4.74 -7.34 -10.36
CA SER A 54 4.87 -8.77 -10.10
C SER A 54 4.17 -9.24 -8.83
N ILE A 55 3.24 -8.44 -8.30
CA ILE A 55 2.62 -8.67 -6.99
C ILE A 55 1.96 -10.04 -6.82
N ALA A 56 1.37 -10.59 -7.88
CA ALA A 56 0.76 -11.91 -7.88
C ALA A 56 1.73 -13.05 -7.50
N ARG A 57 3.04 -12.79 -7.52
CA ARG A 57 4.11 -13.75 -7.22
C ARG A 57 4.77 -13.55 -5.85
N LEU A 58 4.33 -12.55 -5.07
CA LEU A 58 4.91 -12.27 -3.76
C LEU A 58 4.49 -13.32 -2.73
N THR A 59 5.45 -13.73 -1.89
CA THR A 59 5.19 -14.55 -0.72
C THR A 59 4.52 -13.75 0.39
N ALA A 60 3.84 -14.42 1.33
CA ALA A 60 3.22 -13.78 2.49
C ALA A 60 4.19 -12.88 3.28
N ASN A 61 5.46 -13.26 3.38
CA ASN A 61 6.48 -12.46 4.07
C ASN A 61 6.90 -11.22 3.27
N GLU A 62 6.94 -11.31 1.95
CA GLU A 62 7.21 -10.15 1.08
C GLU A 62 6.05 -9.15 1.13
N TYR A 63 4.80 -9.61 1.17
CA TYR A 63 3.65 -8.72 1.42
C TYR A 63 3.78 -7.95 2.74
N ARG A 64 4.15 -8.62 3.83
CA ARG A 64 4.37 -7.95 5.13
C ARG A 64 5.45 -6.88 5.06
N ASN A 65 6.54 -7.14 4.33
CA ASN A 65 7.59 -6.16 4.15
C ASN A 65 7.13 -5.00 3.24
N LEU A 66 6.29 -5.29 2.24
CA LEU A 66 5.77 -4.30 1.32
C LEU A 66 4.91 -3.29 2.07
N MET A 67 3.97 -3.78 2.89
CA MET A 67 3.10 -2.92 3.72
C MET A 67 3.87 -1.91 4.56
N LYS A 68 4.97 -2.34 5.19
CA LYS A 68 5.81 -1.48 6.03
C LYS A 68 6.41 -0.31 5.26
N VAL A 69 6.70 -0.50 3.98
CA VAL A 69 7.37 0.52 3.16
C VAL A 69 6.43 1.29 2.24
N MET A 70 5.25 0.75 1.93
CA MET A 70 4.34 1.36 0.96
C MET A 70 3.89 2.76 1.35
N VAL A 71 3.72 3.05 2.65
CA VAL A 71 3.37 4.41 3.10
C VAL A 71 4.41 5.44 2.65
N PHE A 72 5.70 5.10 2.70
CA PHE A 72 6.79 5.97 2.23
C PHE A 72 6.87 6.04 0.71
N VAL A 73 6.44 4.99 0.02
CA VAL A 73 6.45 4.94 -1.44
C VAL A 73 5.36 5.83 -2.02
N VAL A 74 4.15 5.78 -1.44
CA VAL A 74 3.00 6.55 -1.92
C VAL A 74 2.99 8.00 -1.42
N ASP A 75 3.73 8.31 -0.35
CA ASP A 75 3.89 9.67 0.14
C ASP A 75 4.55 10.56 -0.90
N ASN A 76 3.96 11.73 -1.16
CA ASN A 76 4.39 12.69 -2.17
C ASN A 76 4.67 12.05 -3.55
N LEU A 77 3.87 11.06 -3.95
CA LEU A 77 4.03 10.32 -5.21
C LEU A 77 3.69 11.15 -6.45
N PHE A 78 2.73 12.07 -6.33
CA PHE A 78 2.26 12.91 -7.42
C PHE A 78 1.79 14.26 -6.89
N VAL A 79 1.77 15.25 -7.78
CA VAL A 79 1.21 16.58 -7.50
C VAL A 79 -0.32 16.48 -7.55
N ASN A 80 -0.99 17.09 -6.57
CA ASN A 80 -2.44 17.10 -6.52
C ASN A 80 -3.03 17.91 -7.68
N ASN A 81 -4.08 17.38 -8.31
CA ASN A 81 -4.88 18.16 -9.24
C ASN A 81 -6.03 18.81 -8.46
N GLU A 82 -5.92 20.12 -8.17
CA GLU A 82 -6.94 20.85 -7.43
C GLU A 82 -8.22 21.11 -8.25
N ASP A 83 -8.13 21.01 -9.58
CA ASP A 83 -9.25 21.29 -10.49
C ASP A 83 -10.17 20.06 -10.71
N ASP A 84 -9.75 18.87 -10.28
CA ASP A 84 -10.54 17.65 -10.38
C ASP A 84 -11.02 17.20 -9.00
N GLU A 85 -12.30 17.45 -8.70
CA GLU A 85 -12.93 17.08 -7.43
C GLU A 85 -12.92 15.57 -7.16
N ASN A 86 -12.80 14.72 -8.20
CA ASN A 86 -12.73 13.27 -8.05
C ASN A 86 -11.28 12.77 -7.88
N PHE A 87 -10.30 13.66 -7.94
CA PHE A 87 -8.90 13.30 -7.79
C PHE A 87 -8.59 12.98 -6.33
N VAL A 88 -8.20 11.73 -6.08
CA VAL A 88 -7.67 11.31 -4.79
C VAL A 88 -6.33 12.00 -4.57
N LYS A 89 -6.30 12.89 -3.58
CA LYS A 89 -5.11 13.62 -3.19
C LYS A 89 -4.06 12.65 -2.66
N ASN A 90 -2.80 13.04 -2.84
CA ASN A 90 -1.69 12.25 -2.36
C ASN A 90 -1.73 12.03 -0.84
N GLU A 91 -2.08 13.06 -0.07
CA GLU A 91 -2.24 12.98 1.38
C GLU A 91 -3.31 11.96 1.81
N ASP A 92 -4.40 11.85 1.06
CA ASP A 92 -5.47 10.91 1.35
C ASP A 92 -5.05 9.47 1.00
N LEU A 93 -4.26 9.30 -0.07
CA LEU A 93 -3.65 8.02 -0.39
C LEU A 93 -2.66 7.59 0.70
N ALA A 94 -1.83 8.49 1.22
CA ALA A 94 -0.90 8.19 2.31
C ALA A 94 -1.64 7.83 3.61
N LYS A 95 -2.67 8.60 4.00
CA LYS A 95 -3.53 8.31 5.15
C LYS A 95 -4.25 6.98 5.03
N LEU A 96 -4.69 6.61 3.82
CA LEU A 96 -5.27 5.29 3.57
C LEU A 96 -4.26 4.20 3.95
N TYR A 97 -3.01 4.27 3.48
CA TYR A 97 -1.98 3.29 3.82
C TYR A 97 -1.62 3.27 5.32
N GLU A 98 -1.63 4.42 5.99
CA GLU A 98 -1.46 4.50 7.45
C GLU A 98 -2.59 3.76 8.18
N ALA A 99 -3.85 4.06 7.84
CA ALA A 99 -5.02 3.40 8.41
C ALA A 99 -4.97 1.87 8.19
N TRP A 100 -4.58 1.42 7.00
CA TRP A 100 -4.40 0.00 6.71
C TRP A 100 -3.33 -0.67 7.58
N ASN A 101 -2.19 -0.01 7.80
CA ASN A 101 -1.14 -0.51 8.67
C ASN A 101 -1.61 -0.57 10.14
N GLU A 102 -2.42 0.39 10.58
CA GLU A 102 -2.99 0.39 11.92
C GLU A 102 -4.04 -0.71 12.09
N MET A 103 -4.96 -0.86 11.13
CA MET A 103 -5.93 -1.98 11.08
C MET A 103 -5.22 -3.33 11.12
N TYR A 104 -4.15 -3.48 10.33
CA TYR A 104 -3.30 -4.67 10.37
C TYR A 104 -2.74 -4.91 11.76
N ALA A 105 -2.14 -3.91 12.40
CA ALA A 105 -1.55 -4.05 13.73
C ALA A 105 -2.60 -4.49 14.77
N ILE A 106 -3.78 -3.88 14.72
CA ILE A 106 -4.91 -4.20 15.61
C ILE A 106 -5.41 -5.64 15.38
N SER A 107 -5.52 -6.08 14.12
CA SER A 107 -5.96 -7.44 13.78
C SER A 107 -5.05 -8.55 14.31
N ARG A 108 -3.82 -8.21 14.72
CA ARG A 108 -2.84 -9.14 15.28
C ARG A 108 -3.00 -9.35 16.79
N TYR A 109 -3.81 -8.54 17.46
CA TYR A 109 -4.07 -8.72 18.88
C TYR A 109 -4.91 -9.97 19.13
N GLU A 110 -4.59 -10.70 20.20
CA GLU A 110 -5.27 -11.96 20.54
C GLU A 110 -6.78 -11.78 20.77
N ASN A 111 -7.20 -10.60 21.22
CA ASN A 111 -8.58 -10.27 21.56
C ASN A 111 -9.24 -9.29 20.56
N PHE A 112 -8.79 -9.25 19.30
CA PHE A 112 -9.35 -8.37 18.27
C PHE A 112 -10.87 -8.53 18.13
N LYS A 113 -11.59 -7.40 18.07
CA LYS A 113 -13.03 -7.34 17.79
C LYS A 113 -13.29 -6.40 16.62
N GLU A 114 -14.35 -6.66 15.86
CA GLU A 114 -14.80 -5.77 14.79
C GLU A 114 -15.10 -4.35 15.30
N SER A 115 -15.51 -4.19 16.57
CA SER A 115 -15.68 -2.90 17.23
C SER A 115 -14.40 -2.05 17.27
N ASP A 116 -13.22 -2.69 17.27
CA ASP A 116 -11.94 -1.99 17.27
C ASP A 116 -11.66 -1.29 15.93
N LEU A 117 -12.39 -1.66 14.87
CA LEU A 117 -12.30 -1.06 13.53
C LEU A 117 -13.24 0.15 13.35
N VAL A 118 -14.14 0.44 14.29
CA VAL A 118 -15.14 1.52 14.15
C VAL A 118 -14.51 2.89 13.89
N LYS A 119 -13.29 3.11 14.38
CA LYS A 119 -12.56 4.37 14.17
C LYS A 119 -12.08 4.62 12.73
N PHE A 120 -12.11 3.60 11.87
CA PHE A 120 -11.70 3.70 10.46
C PHE A 120 -12.89 3.86 9.51
N ARG A 121 -14.11 3.99 10.05
CA ARG A 121 -15.35 4.05 9.29
C ARG A 121 -15.80 5.48 9.02
#